data_AF-A0A536JR57-F1
#
_entry.id   AF-A0A536JR57-F1
#
_cell.length_a   1.000
_cell.length_b   1.000
_cell.length_c   1.000
_cell.angle_alpha   90.00
_cell.angle_beta   90.00
_cell.angle_gamma   90.00
#
_symmetry.space_group_name_H-M   'P 1'
#
loop_
_entity.id
_entity.type
_entity.pdbx_description
1 polymer ?
#
loop_
_entity_poly.entity_id
_entity_poly.type
_entity_poly.pdbx_seq_one_letter_code
_entity_poly.pdbx_strand_id
1 'polypeptide(L)'
;MRQTLAAATMALMLAACVGGEQPPDPAKVLRDGAAAMAHLKTVNATLKLTKGVVSIQGFALVSAKTAVRLPADSDTIYTVKQQGVTIGLEVIIAGGHVYLHVPFSNFQEVTGAEATAFPDMAKLFDSSTGLP
;
A
#
# COMPACT_ATOMS: atom_id res chain seq x y z
N MET A 1 -22.01 -49.45 -33.18
CA MET A 1 -21.23 -49.38 -31.93
C MET A 1 -20.07 -48.36 -31.95
N ARG A 2 -19.44 -48.03 -33.09
CA ARG A 2 -18.35 -47.01 -33.14
C ARG A 2 -18.81 -45.54 -33.12
N GLN A 3 -20.04 -45.25 -33.57
CA GLN A 3 -20.55 -43.88 -33.64
C GLN A 3 -21.07 -43.33 -32.30
N THR A 4 -21.43 -44.19 -31.35
CA THR A 4 -21.93 -43.79 -30.03
C THR A 4 -20.79 -43.37 -29.08
N LEU A 5 -19.57 -43.86 -29.28
CA LEU A 5 -18.41 -43.42 -28.49
C LEU A 5 -17.98 -42.00 -28.85
N ALA A 6 -17.98 -41.64 -30.14
CA ALA A 6 -17.53 -40.32 -30.60
C ALA A 6 -18.41 -39.17 -30.08
N ALA A 7 -19.72 -39.39 -29.96
CA ALA A 7 -20.66 -38.40 -29.44
C ALA A 7 -20.49 -38.15 -27.92
N ALA A 8 -20.15 -39.19 -27.15
CA ALA A 8 -19.94 -39.08 -25.70
C ALA A 8 -18.65 -38.32 -25.36
N THR A 9 -17.59 -38.51 -26.14
CA THR A 9 -16.31 -37.80 -25.93
C THR A 9 -16.42 -36.32 -26.29
N MET A 10 -17.21 -35.98 -27.33
CA MET A 10 -17.43 -34.58 -27.72
C MET A 10 -18.29 -33.82 -26.70
N ALA A 11 -19.25 -34.50 -26.06
CA ALA A 11 -20.09 -33.92 -25.01
C ALA A 11 -19.32 -33.66 -23.70
N LEU A 12 -18.33 -34.50 -23.34
CA LEU A 12 -17.48 -34.26 -22.17
C LEU A 12 -16.52 -33.06 -22.36
N MET A 13 -16.05 -32.79 -23.57
CA MET A 13 -15.16 -31.65 -23.84
C MET A 13 -15.87 -30.29 -23.77
N LEU A 14 -17.20 -30.25 -24.01
CA LEU A 14 -18.00 -29.03 -23.91
C LEU A 14 -18.32 -28.65 -22.44
N ALA A 15 -18.31 -29.62 -21.51
CA ALA A 15 -18.52 -29.36 -20.09
C ALA A 15 -17.29 -28.80 -19.38
N ALA A 16 -16.09 -28.99 -19.94
CA ALA A 16 -14.84 -28.46 -19.37
C ALA A 16 -14.64 -26.96 -19.65
N CYS A 17 -15.30 -26.40 -20.67
CA CYS A 17 -15.22 -24.98 -21.02
C CYS A 17 -16.29 -24.11 -20.33
N VAL A 18 -17.22 -24.72 -19.59
CA VAL A 18 -18.15 -24.01 -18.68
C VAL A 18 -17.59 -24.07 -17.25
N GLY A 19 -16.27 -24.07 -17.10
CA GLY A 19 -15.58 -23.88 -15.84
C GLY A 19 -15.44 -22.39 -15.56
N GLY A 20 -16.55 -21.71 -15.25
CA GLY A 20 -16.46 -20.46 -14.53
C GLY A 20 -15.89 -20.81 -13.16
N GLU A 21 -14.63 -20.45 -12.90
CA GLU A 21 -14.02 -20.63 -11.58
C GLU A 21 -14.99 -20.10 -10.53
N GLN A 22 -15.43 -20.99 -9.63
CA GLN A 22 -16.30 -20.58 -8.54
C GLN A 22 -15.53 -19.51 -7.76
N PRO A 23 -16.12 -18.32 -7.53
CA PRO A 23 -15.41 -17.24 -6.86
C PRO A 23 -14.82 -17.75 -5.54
N PRO A 24 -13.53 -17.46 -5.26
CA PRO A 24 -12.92 -17.89 -4.02
C PRO A 24 -13.69 -17.33 -2.83
N ASP A 25 -13.77 -18.08 -1.72
CA ASP A 25 -14.39 -17.61 -0.48
C ASP A 25 -13.75 -16.29 -0.05
N PRO A 26 -14.47 -15.15 -0.10
CA PRO A 26 -13.91 -13.84 0.23
C PRO A 26 -13.36 -13.79 1.64
N ALA A 27 -14.00 -14.47 2.60
CA ALA A 27 -13.57 -14.47 3.98
C ALA A 27 -12.25 -15.24 4.15
N LYS A 28 -12.06 -16.33 3.38
CA LYS A 28 -10.78 -17.04 3.32
C LYS A 28 -9.70 -16.19 2.68
N VAL A 29 -9.98 -15.55 1.54
CA VAL A 29 -9.00 -14.69 0.84
C VAL A 29 -8.54 -13.54 1.74
N LEU A 30 -9.45 -12.89 2.47
CA LEU A 30 -9.11 -11.83 3.40
C LEU A 30 -8.25 -12.34 4.57
N ARG A 31 -8.60 -13.49 5.17
CA ARG A 31 -7.79 -14.08 6.26
C ARG A 31 -6.40 -14.50 5.79
N ASP A 32 -6.30 -15.11 4.62
CA ASP A 32 -5.02 -15.52 4.05
C ASP A 32 -4.17 -14.30 3.68
N GLY A 33 -4.79 -13.25 3.15
CA GLY A 33 -4.18 -11.94 2.91
C GLY A 33 -3.62 -11.33 4.18
N ALA A 34 -4.41 -11.28 5.26
CA ALA A 34 -4.00 -10.79 6.57
C ALA A 34 -2.81 -11.56 7.13
N ALA A 35 -2.88 -12.89 7.07
CA ALA A 35 -1.79 -13.75 7.51
C ALA A 35 -0.50 -13.48 6.71
N ALA A 36 -0.60 -13.26 5.40
CA ALA A 36 0.55 -12.92 4.57
C ALA A 36 1.10 -11.52 4.90
N MET A 37 0.22 -10.53 5.11
CA MET A 37 0.62 -9.16 5.45
C MET A 37 1.31 -9.06 6.81
N ALA A 38 0.92 -9.89 7.79
CA ALA A 38 1.57 -9.96 9.09
C ALA A 38 3.06 -10.41 9.05
N HIS A 39 3.51 -10.99 7.93
CA HIS A 39 4.88 -11.46 7.74
C HIS A 39 5.74 -10.55 6.84
N LEU A 40 5.22 -9.38 6.47
CA LEU A 40 5.97 -8.41 5.67
C LEU A 40 7.23 -7.93 6.42
N LYS A 41 8.29 -7.67 5.65
CA LYS A 41 9.55 -7.09 6.14
C LYS A 41 9.86 -5.78 5.46
N THR A 42 9.62 -5.72 4.16
CA THR A 42 9.79 -4.52 3.35
C THR A 42 8.57 -4.34 2.45
N VAL A 43 8.18 -3.08 2.23
CA VAL A 43 6.99 -2.75 1.44
C VAL A 43 7.27 -1.51 0.60
N ASN A 44 6.86 -1.52 -0.66
CA ASN A 44 6.71 -0.29 -1.44
C ASN A 44 5.22 -0.02 -1.60
N ALA A 45 4.77 1.17 -1.23
CA ALA A 45 3.37 1.54 -1.29
C ALA A 45 3.17 2.94 -1.87
N THR A 46 2.02 3.15 -2.50
CA THR A 46 1.57 4.45 -2.97
C THR A 46 0.18 4.71 -2.42
N LEU A 47 0.06 5.75 -1.60
CA LEU A 47 -1.18 6.23 -1.03
C LEU A 47 -1.65 7.43 -1.84
N LYS A 48 -2.91 7.40 -2.25
CA LYS A 48 -3.55 8.52 -2.96
C LYS A 48 -4.80 8.94 -2.21
N LEU A 49 -4.86 10.21 -1.83
CA LEU A 49 -6.03 10.76 -1.19
C LEU A 49 -7.00 11.20 -2.28
N THR A 50 -8.17 10.57 -2.32
CA THR A 50 -9.20 10.82 -3.34
C THR A 50 -10.42 11.56 -2.81
N LYS A 51 -10.65 11.51 -1.49
CA LYS A 51 -11.74 12.19 -0.79
C LYS A 51 -11.25 12.71 0.57
N GLY A 52 -11.70 13.89 0.95
CA GLY A 52 -11.26 14.58 2.17
C GLY A 52 -9.94 15.35 1.99
N VAL A 53 -9.66 16.25 2.94
CA VAL A 53 -8.40 16.99 3.01
C VAL A 53 -7.69 16.54 4.27
N VAL A 54 -6.55 15.87 4.10
CA VAL A 54 -5.61 15.61 5.20
C VAL A 54 -4.50 16.64 5.06
N SER A 55 -4.14 17.29 6.17
CA SER A 55 -3.08 18.30 6.17
C SER A 55 -1.84 17.81 6.90
N ILE A 56 -0.67 18.03 6.30
CA ILE A 56 0.65 17.84 6.93
C ILE A 56 1.29 19.22 7.02
N GLN A 57 1.64 19.67 8.22
CA GLN A 57 2.25 21.00 8.44
C GLN A 57 1.52 22.17 7.75
N GLY A 58 0.19 22.11 7.62
CA GLY A 58 -0.62 23.13 6.94
C GLY A 58 -0.70 22.99 5.41
N PHE A 59 -0.03 22.02 4.80
CA PHE A 59 -0.16 21.68 3.39
C PHE A 59 -1.19 20.56 3.18
N ALA A 60 -1.98 20.63 2.11
CA ALA A 60 -2.93 19.58 1.79
C ALA A 60 -2.21 18.38 1.15
N LEU A 61 -2.29 17.20 1.77
CA LEU A 61 -1.71 15.97 1.24
C LEU A 61 -2.48 15.48 0.01
N VAL A 62 -1.75 15.22 -1.07
CA VAL A 62 -2.29 14.67 -2.33
C VAL A 62 -1.99 13.18 -2.43
N SER A 63 -0.74 12.80 -2.17
CA SER A 63 -0.28 11.43 -2.22
C SER A 63 0.97 11.23 -1.37
N ALA A 64 1.23 9.99 -0.98
CA ALA A 64 2.50 9.58 -0.39
C ALA A 64 3.03 8.36 -1.15
N LYS A 65 4.29 8.39 -1.55
CA LYS A 65 5.01 7.22 -2.07
C LYS A 65 6.04 6.81 -1.04
N THR A 66 5.98 5.57 -0.56
CA THR A 66 6.80 5.12 0.56
C THR A 66 7.49 3.79 0.27
N ALA A 67 8.73 3.68 0.73
CA ALA A 67 9.47 2.44 0.89
C ALA A 67 9.68 2.21 2.39
N VAL A 68 9.10 1.15 2.93
CA VAL A 68 9.10 0.81 4.36
C VAL A 68 10.00 -0.39 4.59
N ARG A 69 10.80 -0.32 5.66
CA ARG A 69 11.44 -1.47 6.31
C ARG A 69 10.88 -1.59 7.72
N LEU A 70 10.10 -2.64 7.95
CA LEU A 70 9.46 -2.89 9.23
C LEU A 70 10.50 -3.18 10.33
N PRO A 71 10.23 -2.77 11.58
CA PRO A 71 8.95 -2.25 12.07
C PRO A 71 8.79 -0.72 12.02
N ALA A 72 9.84 0.05 11.69
CA ALA A 72 9.85 1.48 12.01
C ALA A 72 10.53 2.39 10.98
N ASP A 73 11.25 1.85 10.00
CA ASP A 73 12.00 2.69 9.06
C ASP A 73 11.19 2.94 7.80
N SER A 74 11.22 4.15 7.28
CA SER A 74 10.60 4.49 6.00
C SER A 74 11.32 5.62 5.28
N ASP A 75 11.25 5.57 3.96
CA ASP A 75 11.60 6.65 3.05
C ASP A 75 10.33 7.02 2.28
N THR A 76 9.82 8.23 2.52
CA THR A 76 8.52 8.65 2.02
C THR A 76 8.59 10.00 1.33
N ILE A 77 8.09 10.07 0.11
CA ILE A 77 7.84 11.32 -0.60
C ILE A 77 6.37 11.68 -0.45
N TYR A 78 6.09 12.72 0.32
CA TYR A 78 4.78 13.34 0.46
C TYR A 78 4.57 14.40 -0.63
N THR A 79 3.66 14.14 -1.55
CA THR A 79 3.20 15.17 -2.48
C THR A 79 2.13 15.99 -1.81
N VAL A 80 2.43 17.25 -1.54
CA VAL A 80 1.51 18.18 -0.88
C VAL A 80 1.19 19.37 -1.78
N LYS A 81 0.06 20.02 -1.52
CA LYS A 81 -0.46 21.15 -2.29
C LYS A 81 -0.80 22.32 -1.37
N GLN A 82 -0.39 23.53 -1.78
CA GLN A 82 -0.79 24.77 -1.14
C GLN A 82 -0.95 25.86 -2.21
N GLN A 83 -2.08 26.57 -2.18
CA GLN A 83 -2.37 27.72 -3.07
C GLN A 83 -2.11 27.44 -4.57
N GLY A 84 -2.37 26.22 -5.03
CA GLY A 84 -2.20 25.83 -6.44
C GLY A 84 -0.82 25.30 -6.82
N VAL A 85 0.16 25.38 -5.92
CA VAL A 85 1.51 24.79 -6.10
C VAL A 85 1.55 23.40 -5.48
N THR A 86 2.16 22.46 -6.19
CA THR A 86 2.41 21.09 -5.71
C THR A 86 3.90 20.89 -5.50
N ILE A 87 4.28 20.39 -4.33
CA ILE A 87 5.67 20.11 -3.96
C ILE A 87 5.80 18.70 -3.39
N GLY A 88 6.95 18.08 -3.57
CA GLY A 88 7.33 16.84 -2.91
C GLY A 88 8.17 17.14 -1.67
N LEU A 89 7.76 16.64 -0.52
CA LEU A 89 8.53 16.64 0.71
C LEU A 89 9.08 15.23 0.92
N GLU A 90 10.39 15.08 0.93
CA GLU A 90 11.04 13.81 1.21
C GLU A 90 11.28 13.69 2.71
N VAL A 91 10.80 12.60 3.30
CA VAL A 91 10.85 12.35 4.73
C VAL A 91 11.39 10.96 4.97
N ILE A 92 12.51 10.89 5.67
CA ILE A 92 13.15 9.64 6.08
C ILE A 92 12.93 9.48 7.58
N ILE A 93 12.30 8.38 7.98
CA ILE A 93 12.23 7.94 9.37
C ILE A 93 13.20 6.78 9.51
N ALA A 94 14.23 6.93 10.33
CA ALA A 94 15.24 5.89 10.53
C ALA A 94 15.80 5.95 11.94
N GLY A 95 15.83 4.80 12.64
CA GLY A 95 16.44 4.71 13.97
C GLY A 95 15.80 5.62 15.02
N GLY A 96 14.52 5.98 14.85
CA GLY A 96 13.81 6.91 15.73
C GLY A 96 13.99 8.39 15.41
N HIS A 97 14.77 8.73 14.38
CA HIS A 97 14.97 10.08 13.89
C HIS A 97 14.13 10.34 12.65
N VAL A 98 13.74 11.60 12.46
CA VAL A 98 12.98 12.06 11.28
C VAL A 98 13.80 13.11 10.56
N TYR A 99 14.07 12.88 9.27
CA TYR A 99 14.81 13.79 8.41
C TYR A 99 13.89 14.30 7.32
N LEU A 100 13.82 15.62 7.18
CA LEU A 100 13.06 16.31 6.14
C LEU A 100 14.02 16.85 5.08
N HIS A 101 13.68 16.61 3.82
CA HIS A 101 14.30 17.25 2.68
C HIS A 101 13.21 17.93 1.86
N VAL A 102 13.27 19.27 1.86
CA VAL A 102 12.43 20.10 1.00
C VAL A 102 13.17 20.40 -0.30
N PRO A 103 12.48 20.67 -1.41
CA PRO A 103 13.13 20.98 -2.68
C PRO A 103 14.16 22.11 -2.54
N PHE A 104 15.34 21.92 -3.14
CA PHE A 104 16.45 22.88 -3.14
C PHE A 104 17.13 23.09 -1.77
N SER A 105 16.94 22.18 -0.82
CA SER A 105 17.61 22.21 0.50
C SER A 105 18.50 20.97 0.70
N ASN A 106 19.16 20.89 1.86
CA ASN A 106 19.76 19.64 2.33
C ASN A 106 18.79 18.96 3.31
N PHE A 107 19.01 17.66 3.57
CA PHE A 107 18.32 16.99 4.67
C PHE A 107 18.59 17.68 6.01
N GLN A 108 17.52 17.87 6.77
CA GLN A 108 17.57 18.40 8.12
C GLN A 108 16.84 17.45 9.04
N GLU A 109 17.44 17.16 10.20
CA GLU A 109 16.74 16.44 11.25
C GLU A 109 15.69 17.34 11.88
N VAL A 110 14.44 16.86 11.95
CA VAL A 110 13.33 17.54 12.60
C VAL A 110 12.99 16.83 13.90
N THR A 111 12.57 17.58 14.91
CA THR A 111 12.34 17.04 16.26
C THR A 111 11.04 17.56 16.87
N GLY A 112 10.62 16.95 17.99
CA GLY A 112 9.45 17.40 18.76
C GLY A 112 8.15 17.37 17.94
N ALA A 113 7.36 18.44 18.04
CA ALA A 113 6.07 18.55 17.38
C ALA A 113 6.17 18.46 15.84
N GLU A 114 7.29 18.93 15.27
CA GLU A 114 7.49 18.92 13.83
C GLU A 114 7.66 17.50 13.28
N ALA A 115 8.46 16.67 13.98
CA ALA A 115 8.64 15.26 13.63
C ALA A 115 7.31 14.50 13.66
N THR A 116 6.46 14.78 14.65
CA THR A 116 5.14 14.13 14.78
C THR A 116 4.11 14.58 13.74
N ALA A 117 4.40 15.64 12.98
CA ALA A 117 3.50 16.09 11.92
C ALA A 117 3.55 15.20 10.68
N PHE A 118 4.64 14.44 10.50
CA PHE A 118 4.78 13.47 9.41
C PHE A 118 4.26 12.10 9.87
N PRO A 119 3.26 11.52 9.19
CA PRO A 119 2.74 10.22 9.60
C PRO A 119 3.80 9.11 9.44
N ASP A 120 3.85 8.18 10.39
CA ASP A 120 4.72 7.00 10.27
C ASP A 120 4.08 5.97 9.33
N MET A 121 4.67 5.82 8.13
CA MET A 121 4.17 4.88 7.12
C MET A 121 4.39 3.41 7.51
N ALA A 122 5.34 3.10 8.39
CA ALA A 122 5.55 1.73 8.84
C ALA A 122 4.36 1.21 9.66
N LYS A 123 3.65 2.10 10.36
CA LYS A 123 2.45 1.75 11.13
C LYS A 123 1.29 1.21 10.29
N LEU A 124 1.24 1.56 9.00
CA LEU A 124 0.24 1.01 8.08
C LEU A 124 0.43 -0.50 7.85
N PHE A 125 1.64 -1.02 8.07
CA PHE A 125 2.00 -2.42 7.86
C PHE A 125 2.37 -3.11 9.18
N ASP A 126 2.00 -2.51 10.32
CA ASP A 126 2.13 -3.15 11.63
C ASP A 126 1.24 -4.41 11.68
N SER A 127 1.79 -5.52 12.17
CA SER A 127 1.09 -6.81 12.15
C SER A 127 -0.11 -6.89 13.11
N SER A 128 -0.27 -5.93 14.02
CA SER A 128 -1.33 -5.90 15.02
C SER A 128 -2.33 -4.77 14.82
N THR A 129 -1.89 -3.61 14.34
CA THR A 129 -2.75 -2.41 14.19
C THR A 129 -2.79 -1.86 12.75
N GLY A 130 -2.03 -2.44 11.83
CA GLY A 130 -1.94 -2.01 10.44
C GLY A 130 -3.10 -2.48 9.57
N LEU A 131 -2.89 -2.42 8.25
CA LEU A 131 -3.83 -2.93 7.26
C LEU A 131 -4.02 -4.45 7.43
N PRO A 132 -5.26 -4.96 7.35
CA PRO A 132 -5.57 -6.38 7.38
C PRO A 132 -5.25 -7.06 6.06
#